data_AF-A0A843XTN5-F1
#
_entry.id   AF-A0A843XTN5-F1
#
_cell.length_a   1.000
_cell.length_b   1.000
_cell.length_c   1.000
_cell.angle_alpha   90.00
_cell.angle_beta   90.00
_cell.angle_gamma   90.00
#
_symmetry.space_group_name_H-M   'P 1'
#
loop_
_entity.id
_entity.type
_entity.pdbx_description
1 polymer ?
#
loop_
_entity_poly.entity_id
_entity_poly.type
_entity_poly.pdbx_seq_one_letter_code
_entity_poly.pdbx_strand_id
1 'polypeptide(L)'
;MASRGRRGGVPAREGEQRCEEQAEQQAPAPQGLVLPPPPPVDYGVFMQDLVHAMQTQAHTQAALQAQLEAQERADVWWASLLCTRFEDGAIEVAWDEFMRLFRAKFIPEHI
;
A
#
# COMPACT_ATOMS: atom_id res chain seq x y z
N MET A 1 45.54 16.50 -76.44
CA MET A 1 45.07 17.69 -75.70
C MET A 1 45.37 17.46 -74.21
N ALA A 2 45.95 18.48 -73.58
CA ALA A 2 46.26 18.54 -72.14
C ALA A 2 44.97 18.37 -71.29
N SER A 3 44.95 17.90 -70.04
CA SER A 3 45.66 18.40 -68.85
C SER A 3 45.37 17.45 -67.68
N ARG A 4 46.40 16.95 -66.97
CA ARG A 4 46.77 17.26 -65.56
C ARG A 4 45.73 16.99 -64.45
N GLY A 5 46.17 16.17 -63.49
CA GLY A 5 45.77 16.19 -62.08
C GLY A 5 46.40 15.03 -61.30
N ARG A 6 47.71 15.09 -60.95
CA ARG A 6 48.28 15.32 -59.60
C ARG A 6 47.66 14.44 -58.49
N ARG A 7 48.45 13.49 -57.97
CA ARG A 7 49.21 13.56 -56.69
C ARG A 7 48.28 13.89 -55.52
N GLY A 8 48.10 13.05 -54.53
CA GLY A 8 49.14 12.34 -53.77
C GLY A 8 48.73 12.53 -52.31
N GLY A 9 48.77 11.48 -51.50
CA GLY A 9 49.77 11.45 -50.43
C GLY A 9 49.35 12.27 -49.21
N VAL A 10 48.77 11.55 -48.24
CA VAL A 10 48.83 11.81 -46.78
C VAL A 10 50.30 12.12 -46.39
N PRO A 11 50.67 12.90 -45.34
CA PRO A 11 49.93 13.28 -44.12
C PRO A 11 50.02 14.76 -43.73
N ALA A 12 49.28 15.20 -42.71
CA ALA A 12 49.84 15.87 -41.53
C ALA A 12 48.74 16.29 -40.56
N ARG A 13 49.11 16.22 -39.30
CA ARG A 13 48.35 16.37 -38.07
C ARG A 13 47.99 17.82 -37.75
N GLU A 14 46.98 17.94 -36.91
CA GLU A 14 46.75 18.99 -35.89
C GLU A 14 46.24 20.36 -36.36
N GLY A 15 45.29 20.87 -35.57
CA GLY A 15 45.03 22.31 -35.47
C GLY A 15 43.55 22.66 -35.45
N GLU A 16 43.00 22.78 -34.24
CA GLU A 16 42.01 23.80 -33.89
C GLU A 16 40.76 23.97 -34.75
N GLN A 17 39.65 23.46 -34.22
CA GLN A 17 38.30 24.06 -34.19
C GLN A 17 37.42 23.02 -33.48
N ARG A 18 37.69 22.69 -32.22
CA ARG A 18 37.23 23.45 -31.04
C ARG A 18 35.90 24.15 -31.33
N CYS A 19 34.84 23.47 -30.90
CA CYS A 19 33.62 24.03 -30.35
C CYS A 19 32.82 24.93 -31.30
N GLU A 20 31.82 24.39 -31.99
CA GLU A 20 30.50 25.07 -32.04
C GLU A 20 29.36 24.23 -32.62
N GLU A 21 29.59 23.12 -33.33
CA GLU A 21 28.49 22.47 -34.06
C GLU A 21 27.90 21.20 -33.42
N GLN A 22 28.19 20.92 -32.15
CA GLN A 22 27.69 19.73 -31.47
C GLN A 22 27.14 20.03 -30.07
N ALA A 23 26.31 21.07 -29.97
CA ALA A 23 25.58 21.39 -28.75
C ALA A 23 24.10 21.77 -28.98
N GLU A 24 23.52 21.47 -30.15
CA GLU A 24 22.08 21.63 -30.38
C GLU A 24 21.37 20.27 -30.51
N GLN A 25 21.76 19.34 -29.66
CA GLN A 25 20.84 18.33 -29.12
C GLN A 25 20.62 18.65 -27.64
N GLN A 26 20.38 19.92 -27.37
CA GLN A 26 19.75 20.32 -26.13
C GLN A 26 18.27 20.01 -26.31
N ALA A 27 17.80 18.95 -25.64
CA ALA A 27 16.38 18.80 -25.35
C ALA A 27 15.83 20.17 -24.91
N PRO A 28 14.60 20.54 -25.30
CA PRO A 28 14.00 21.78 -24.82
C PRO A 28 14.17 21.81 -23.30
N ALA A 29 14.83 22.85 -22.78
CA ALA A 29 15.01 23.01 -21.35
C ALA A 29 13.66 22.72 -20.69
N PRO A 30 13.57 21.81 -19.69
CA PRO A 30 12.34 21.67 -18.93
C PRO A 30 12.10 23.07 -18.36
N GLN A 31 11.11 23.76 -18.93
CA GLN A 31 10.73 25.09 -18.49
C GLN A 31 10.56 24.97 -16.98
N GLY A 32 11.31 25.79 -16.25
CA GLY A 32 11.46 25.66 -14.81
C GLY A 32 10.13 25.30 -14.19
N LEU A 33 10.06 24.13 -13.55
CA LEU A 33 8.94 23.74 -12.72
C LEU A 33 8.81 24.82 -11.65
N VAL A 34 8.00 25.83 -11.93
CA VAL A 34 7.48 26.74 -10.92
C VAL A 34 6.64 25.83 -10.04
N LEU A 35 7.26 25.34 -8.97
CA LEU A 35 6.56 24.65 -7.91
C LEU A 35 5.42 25.58 -7.49
N PRO A 36 4.15 25.13 -7.48
CA PRO A 36 3.10 25.93 -6.88
C PRO A 36 3.56 26.28 -5.44
N PRO A 37 3.37 27.52 -4.99
CA PRO A 37 3.69 27.87 -3.61
C PRO A 37 3.01 26.85 -2.69
N PRO A 38 3.72 26.27 -1.71
CA PRO A 38 3.11 25.30 -0.81
C PRO A 38 1.87 25.94 -0.18
N PRO A 39 0.75 25.21 -0.07
CA PRO A 39 -0.42 25.74 0.58
C PRO A 39 -0.04 26.17 2.01
N PRO A 40 -0.64 27.24 2.55
CA PRO A 40 -0.50 27.54 3.97
C PRO A 40 -0.95 26.31 4.75
N VAL A 41 0.00 25.60 5.35
CA VAL A 41 -0.30 24.46 6.22
C VAL A 41 -0.78 25.06 7.53
N ASP A 42 -2.07 24.90 7.82
CA ASP A 42 -2.55 25.10 9.17
C ASP A 42 -2.11 23.89 10.00
N TYR A 43 -1.02 24.06 10.74
CA TYR A 43 -0.47 23.03 11.61
C TYR A 43 -1.50 22.52 12.63
N GLY A 44 -2.49 23.34 13.03
CA GLY A 44 -3.57 22.91 13.91
C GLY A 44 -4.49 21.89 13.24
N VAL A 45 -4.87 22.13 11.99
CA VAL A 45 -5.67 21.20 11.18
C VAL A 45 -4.90 19.90 10.95
N PHE A 46 -3.61 20.01 10.57
CA PHE A 46 -2.77 18.83 10.37
C PHE A 46 -2.66 17.94 11.62
N MET A 47 -2.44 18.54 12.80
CA MET A 47 -2.35 17.76 14.04
C MET A 47 -3.70 17.13 14.43
N GLN A 48 -4.81 17.82 14.17
CA GLN A 48 -6.14 17.26 14.37
C GLN A 48 -6.38 16.04 13.47
N ASP A 49 -6.02 16.14 12.19
CA ASP A 49 -6.12 15.03 11.23
C ASP A 49 -5.23 13.86 11.64
N LEU A 50 -4.01 14.14 12.13
CA LEU A 50 -3.09 13.11 12.60
C LEU A 50 -3.66 12.35 13.81
N VAL A 51 -4.20 13.06 14.81
CA VAL A 51 -4.83 12.44 15.98
C VAL A 51 -6.05 11.62 15.56
N HIS A 52 -6.88 12.14 14.66
CA HIS A 52 -8.04 11.44 14.14
C HIS A 52 -7.64 10.15 13.39
N ALA A 53 -6.59 10.20 12.56
CA ALA A 53 -6.06 9.04 11.86
C ALA A 53 -5.52 7.99 12.84
N MET A 54 -4.76 8.40 13.87
CA MET A 54 -4.27 7.50 14.91
C MET A 54 -5.40 6.85 15.70
N GLN A 55 -6.41 7.62 16.09
CA GLN A 55 -7.59 7.07 16.76
C GLN A 55 -8.32 6.07 15.87
N THR A 56 -8.53 6.39 14.60
CA THR A 56 -9.18 5.49 13.64
C THR A 56 -8.40 4.18 13.49
N GLN A 57 -7.06 4.28 13.41
CA GLN A 57 -6.18 3.12 13.37
C GLN A 57 -6.29 2.28 14.64
N ALA A 58 -6.26 2.91 15.82
CA ALA A 58 -6.37 2.21 17.10
C ALA A 58 -7.70 1.47 17.25
N HIS A 59 -8.82 2.10 16.87
CA HIS A 59 -10.13 1.44 16.88
C HIS A 59 -10.18 0.26 15.92
N THR A 60 -9.58 0.39 14.73
CA THR A 60 -9.52 -0.70 13.75
C THR A 60 -8.70 -1.87 14.29
N GLN A 61 -7.56 -1.59 14.90
CA GLN A 61 -6.73 -2.62 15.53
C GLN A 61 -7.48 -3.31 16.67
N ALA A 62 -8.14 -2.55 17.54
CA ALA A 62 -8.92 -3.10 18.63
C ALA A 62 -10.09 -3.96 18.14
N ALA A 63 -10.79 -3.54 17.08
CA ALA A 63 -11.88 -4.31 16.48
C ALA A 63 -11.38 -5.63 15.90
N LEU A 64 -10.24 -5.64 15.20
CA LEU A 64 -9.63 -6.87 14.68
C LEU A 64 -9.21 -7.82 15.81
N GLN A 65 -8.60 -7.30 16.87
CA GLN A 65 -8.24 -8.10 18.05
C GLN A 65 -9.48 -8.71 18.71
N ALA A 66 -10.50 -7.90 18.96
CA ALA A 66 -11.76 -8.37 19.54
C ALA A 66 -12.44 -9.44 18.67
N GLN A 67 -12.38 -9.30 17.34
CA GLN A 67 -12.93 -10.28 16.42
C GLN A 67 -12.18 -11.61 16.51
N LEU A 68 -10.84 -11.59 16.54
CA LEU A 68 -10.02 -12.80 16.67
C LEU A 68 -10.26 -13.51 18.01
N GLU A 69 -10.30 -12.76 19.11
CA GLU A 69 -10.59 -13.29 20.44
C GLU A 69 -11.99 -13.89 20.52
N ALA A 70 -12.99 -13.23 19.91
CA ALA A 70 -14.35 -13.74 19.85
C ALA A 70 -14.43 -15.04 19.05
N GLN A 71 -13.71 -15.12 17.93
CA GLN A 71 -13.63 -16.32 17.10
C GLN A 71 -13.00 -17.48 17.87
N GLU A 72 -11.82 -17.29 18.46
CA GLU A 72 -11.13 -18.33 19.23
C GLU A 72 -12.02 -18.85 20.38
N ARG A 73 -12.68 -17.94 21.10
CA ARG A 73 -13.62 -18.31 22.17
C ARG A 73 -14.82 -19.10 21.66
N ALA A 74 -15.34 -18.75 20.48
CA ALA A 74 -16.45 -19.48 19.87
C ALA A 74 -16.03 -20.89 19.45
N ASP A 75 -14.85 -21.03 18.84
CA ASP A 75 -14.31 -22.33 18.40
C ASP A 75 -14.08 -23.27 19.59
N VAL A 76 -13.43 -22.79 20.66
CA VAL A 76 -13.20 -23.57 21.88
C VAL A 76 -14.51 -23.99 22.55
N TRP A 77 -15.46 -23.06 22.65
CA TRP A 77 -16.77 -23.35 23.23
C TRP A 77 -17.51 -24.42 22.42
N TRP A 78 -17.54 -24.27 21.09
CA TRP A 78 -18.26 -25.19 20.22
C TRP A 78 -17.65 -26.60 20.25
N ALA A 79 -16.32 -26.71 20.17
CA ALA A 79 -15.63 -27.98 20.30
C ALA A 79 -15.90 -28.66 21.66
N SER A 80 -15.83 -27.88 22.75
CA SER A 80 -16.13 -28.40 24.09
C SER A 80 -17.58 -28.87 24.24
N LEU A 81 -18.52 -28.13 23.65
CA LEU A 81 -19.94 -28.49 23.66
C LEU A 81 -20.19 -29.78 22.87
N LEU A 82 -19.53 -29.94 21.72
CA LEU A 82 -19.62 -31.17 20.93
C LEU A 82 -19.08 -32.38 21.69
N CYS A 83 -17.88 -32.27 22.28
CA CYS A 83 -17.26 -33.38 23.03
C CYS A 83 -18.02 -33.77 24.30
N THR A 84 -18.69 -32.82 24.97
CA THR A 84 -19.37 -33.09 26.25
C THR A 84 -20.80 -33.57 26.08
N ARG A 85 -21.48 -33.15 25.02
CA ARG A 85 -22.93 -33.38 24.87
C ARG A 85 -23.27 -34.42 23.80
N PHE A 86 -22.36 -34.65 22.86
CA PHE A 86 -22.53 -35.62 21.77
C PHE A 86 -21.41 -36.66 21.88
N GLU A 87 -21.51 -37.52 22.90
CA GLU A 87 -20.51 -38.55 23.25
C GLU A 87 -20.16 -39.49 22.08
N ASP A 88 -21.03 -39.60 21.07
CA ASP A 88 -20.87 -40.51 19.92
C ASP A 88 -20.42 -39.83 18.61
N GLY A 89 -20.05 -38.55 18.64
CA GLY A 89 -19.62 -37.84 17.43
C GLY A 89 -20.72 -37.67 16.37
N ALA A 90 -21.99 -37.83 16.76
CA ALA A 90 -23.14 -37.54 15.92
C ALA A 90 -23.33 -36.02 15.82
N ILE A 91 -22.84 -35.42 14.73
CA ILE A 91 -22.87 -33.97 14.44
C ILE A 91 -24.23 -33.56 13.84
N GLU A 92 -25.34 -34.15 14.26
CA GLU A 92 -26.66 -33.65 13.87
C GLU A 92 -27.22 -32.74 14.96
N VAL A 93 -26.70 -31.52 15.00
CA VAL A 93 -27.30 -30.44 15.79
C VAL A 93 -28.31 -29.71 14.92
N ALA A 94 -29.58 -29.78 15.27
CA ALA A 94 -30.62 -28.97 14.63
C ALA A 94 -30.28 -27.48 14.78
N TRP A 95 -30.49 -26.70 13.72
CA TRP A 95 -30.17 -25.26 13.69
C TRP A 95 -30.82 -24.48 14.84
N ASP A 96 -32.05 -24.83 15.23
CA ASP A 96 -32.75 -24.20 16.35
C ASP A 96 -32.07 -24.47 17.70
N GLU A 97 -31.58 -25.69 17.93
CA GLU A 97 -30.85 -26.05 19.13
C GLU A 97 -29.49 -25.34 19.18
N PHE A 98 -28.79 -25.25 18.03
CA PHE A 98 -27.58 -24.43 17.92
C PHE A 98 -27.86 -22.97 18.30
N MET A 99 -28.86 -22.33 17.68
CA MET A 99 -29.18 -20.93 17.94
C MET A 99 -29.59 -20.69 19.40
N ARG A 100 -30.33 -21.62 20.01
CA ARG A 100 -30.69 -21.55 21.44
C ARG A 100 -29.46 -21.53 22.34
N LEU A 101 -28.50 -22.45 22.10
CA LEU A 101 -27.28 -22.57 22.88
C LEU A 101 -26.31 -21.40 22.65
N PHE A 102 -26.19 -20.98 21.39
CA PHE A 102 -25.36 -19.84 21.00
C PHE A 102 -25.85 -18.55 21.67
N ARG A 103 -27.16 -18.26 21.58
CA ARG A 103 -27.74 -17.05 22.19
C ARG A 103 -27.53 -17.04 23.70
N ALA A 104 -27.77 -18.17 24.39
CA ALA A 104 -27.56 -18.29 25.82
C ALA A 104 -26.09 -18.02 26.24
N LYS A 105 -25.12 -18.28 25.36
CA LYS A 105 -23.70 -18.11 25.67
C LYS A 105 -23.13 -16.74 25.28
N PHE A 106 -23.57 -16.18 24.16
CA PHE A 106 -22.94 -15.00 23.55
C PHE A 106 -23.82 -13.75 23.53
N ILE A 107 -25.13 -13.86 23.76
CA ILE A 107 -26.04 -12.70 23.84
C ILE A 107 -26.41 -12.52 25.32
N PRO A 108 -25.93 -11.45 25.97
CA PRO A 108 -26.40 -11.12 27.32
C PRO A 108 -27.90 -10.80 27.26
N GLU A 109 -28.70 -11.38 28.15
CA GLU A 109 -30.02 -10.79 28.44
C GLU A 109 -29.76 -9.44 29.12
N HIS A 110 -29.98 -8.34 28.39
CA HIS A 110 -29.95 -7.01 28.98
C HIS A 110 -31.14 -6.90 29.95
N ILE A 111 -30.85 -6.98 31.26
CA ILE A 111 -31.77 -6.66 32.37
C ILE A 111 -31.42 -5.28 32.90
#